data_AF-A0AAD0YYI7-F1
#
_entry.id   AF-A0AAD0YYI7-F1
#
_cell.length_a   1.000
_cell.length_b   1.000
_cell.length_c   1.000
_cell.angle_alpha   90.00
_cell.angle_beta   90.00
_cell.angle_gamma   90.00
#
_symmetry.space_group_name_H-M   'P 1'
#
loop_
_entity.id
_entity.type
_entity.pdbx_description
1 polymer ?
#
loop_
_entity_poly.entity_id
_entity_poly.type
_entity_poly.pdbx_seq_one_letter_code
_entity_poly.pdbx_strand_id
1 'polypeptide(L)'
;MSILDKAKNYVEILFKDKLSSVYFYHNFIHTAYTVNKAEEIMKNTPVSEEDQEKVLVALWFHDTGYIECAKNHEERGVEIMKNFLHQENYPTNYIDDVEKLILATKITHEPQGLLEKIVKDADFSHFAGHDYSDISDALRKEWELTNVKCFSNEEWNSGNLDMLKNKHTFYTEYAKENWEPLKKKNIKKIEKKLEKEEQKKEDKKENTEGKKEKEKSDRSVDTLFRVTLNNHTRLSDIADSKANILLSVNAIIISVCLSVLVPKLDAPKNSHLILPSFILLLSSVFTIVFAILSTKPNVTKTTFTPQDIVNRKVNLLFFGNFQQMMFDDYHNAMRDLIKDRDYIYDSMVKDLYYLGKVLDRKYKLLSITYKIFMAGIIISVLSFGVAFLSL
;
A
#
# COMPACT_ATOMS: atom_id res chain seq x y z
N MET A 1 -2.36 -30.59 0.03
CA MET A 1 -2.21 -29.22 0.60
C MET A 1 -3.12 -29.18 1.80
N SER A 2 -2.61 -28.80 2.98
CA SER A 2 -3.42 -28.73 4.21
C SER A 2 -4.50 -27.66 4.09
N ILE A 3 -5.55 -27.69 4.92
CA ILE A 3 -6.57 -26.63 4.92
C ILE A 3 -5.96 -25.27 5.27
N LEU A 4 -4.94 -25.25 6.14
CA LEU A 4 -4.20 -24.04 6.51
C LEU A 4 -3.46 -23.42 5.32
N ASP A 5 -2.78 -24.25 4.52
CA ASP A 5 -2.10 -23.80 3.32
C ASP A 5 -3.10 -23.24 2.29
N LYS A 6 -4.27 -23.88 2.16
CA LYS A 6 -5.35 -23.42 1.28
C LYS A 6 -5.96 -22.11 1.77
N ALA A 7 -6.23 -21.98 3.07
CA ALA A 7 -6.78 -20.78 3.70
C ALA A 7 -5.83 -19.60 3.52
N LYS A 8 -4.54 -19.77 3.82
CA LYS A 8 -3.50 -18.76 3.59
C LYS A 8 -3.49 -18.27 2.15
N ASN A 9 -3.41 -19.19 1.18
CA ASN A 9 -3.36 -18.84 -0.24
C ASN A 9 -4.65 -18.13 -0.70
N TYR A 10 -5.81 -18.59 -0.22
CA TYR A 10 -7.09 -17.96 -0.52
C TYR A 10 -7.11 -16.51 -0.03
N VAL A 11 -6.71 -16.28 1.22
CA VAL A 11 -6.69 -14.94 1.83
C VAL A 11 -5.65 -14.02 1.18
N GLU A 12 -4.47 -14.54 0.82
CA GLU A 12 -3.44 -13.79 0.11
C GLU A 12 -3.96 -13.26 -1.24
N ILE A 13 -4.60 -14.13 -2.02
CA ILE A 13 -5.21 -13.77 -3.31
C ILE A 13 -6.37 -12.80 -3.09
N LEU A 14 -7.24 -13.07 -2.12
CA LEU A 14 -8.39 -12.24 -1.81
C LEU A 14 -7.99 -10.80 -1.48
N PHE A 15 -7.01 -10.63 -0.58
CA PHE A 15 -6.53 -9.30 -0.23
C PHE A 15 -5.79 -8.62 -1.38
N LYS A 16 -4.98 -9.35 -2.13
CA LYS A 16 -4.28 -8.81 -3.30
C LYS A 16 -5.26 -8.27 -4.36
N ASP A 17 -6.37 -8.95 -4.57
CA ASP A 17 -7.32 -8.62 -5.64
C ASP A 17 -8.43 -7.65 -5.20
N LYS A 18 -8.82 -7.68 -3.92
CA LYS A 18 -10.03 -6.98 -3.42
C LYS A 18 -9.78 -5.96 -2.32
N LEU A 19 -8.72 -6.08 -1.52
CA LEU A 19 -8.49 -5.15 -0.41
C LEU A 19 -8.05 -3.79 -0.95
N SER A 20 -8.73 -2.73 -0.51
CA SER A 20 -8.35 -1.37 -0.86
C SER A 20 -6.98 -1.01 -0.30
N SER A 21 -6.14 -0.34 -1.08
CA SER A 21 -4.79 0.09 -0.64
C SER A 21 -4.78 1.17 0.46
N VAL A 22 -5.95 1.55 0.97
CA VAL A 22 -6.10 2.45 2.14
C VAL A 22 -6.01 1.71 3.47
N TYR A 23 -6.08 0.38 3.49
CA TYR A 23 -5.93 -0.45 4.68
C TYR A 23 -4.44 -0.72 4.96
N PHE A 24 -3.84 0.15 5.77
CA PHE A 24 -2.41 0.09 6.14
C PHE A 24 -2.13 -0.86 7.29
N TYR A 25 -3.14 -1.13 8.13
CA TYR A 25 -3.06 -2.04 9.27
C TYR A 25 -3.76 -3.35 8.94
N HIS A 26 -5.05 -3.34 8.60
CA HIS A 26 -5.83 -4.57 8.37
C HIS A 26 -5.55 -5.14 6.97
N ASN A 27 -4.40 -5.79 6.81
CA ASN A 27 -3.93 -6.38 5.56
C ASN A 27 -3.26 -7.74 5.80
N PHE A 28 -2.84 -8.39 4.71
CA PHE A 28 -2.23 -9.73 4.75
C PHE A 28 -1.04 -9.85 5.72
N ILE A 29 -0.21 -8.80 5.85
CA ILE A 29 0.95 -8.81 6.75
C ILE A 29 0.49 -8.89 8.21
N HIS A 30 -0.52 -8.10 8.57
CA HIS A 30 -1.13 -8.16 9.90
C HIS A 30 -1.77 -9.52 10.15
N THR A 31 -2.58 -10.04 9.23
CA THR A 31 -3.22 -11.36 9.36
C THR A 31 -2.18 -12.47 9.57
N ALA A 32 -1.11 -12.49 8.76
CA ALA A 32 -0.03 -13.46 8.92
C ALA A 32 0.72 -13.29 10.26
N TYR A 33 0.90 -12.06 10.73
CA TYR A 33 1.49 -11.79 12.05
C TYR A 33 0.63 -12.34 13.19
N THR A 34 -0.68 -12.11 13.14
CA THR A 34 -1.65 -12.61 14.12
C THR A 34 -1.66 -14.15 14.16
N VAL A 35 -1.63 -14.81 13.00
CA VAL A 35 -1.51 -16.28 12.91
C VAL A 35 -0.22 -16.77 13.59
N ASN A 36 0.93 -16.17 13.28
CA ASN A 36 2.20 -16.53 13.92
C ASN A 36 2.18 -16.35 15.45
N LYS A 37 1.46 -15.34 15.94
CA LYS A 37 1.32 -15.07 17.37
C LYS A 37 0.41 -16.06 18.08
N ALA A 38 -0.63 -16.55 17.42
CA ALA A 38 -1.42 -17.65 17.94
C ALA A 38 -0.60 -18.94 18.03
N GLU A 39 0.23 -19.25 17.02
CA GLU A 39 1.15 -20.39 17.09
C GLU A 39 2.14 -20.28 18.26
N GLU A 40 2.64 -19.07 18.56
CA GLU A 40 3.52 -18.80 19.72
C GLU A 40 2.81 -19.13 21.05
N ILE A 41 1.54 -18.71 21.19
CA ILE A 41 0.73 -19.02 22.39
C ILE A 41 0.48 -20.54 22.48
N MET A 42 0.05 -21.17 21.39
CA MET A 42 -0.34 -22.60 21.36
C MET A 42 0.85 -23.54 21.53
N LYS A 43 2.07 -23.14 21.17
CA LYS A 43 3.29 -23.89 21.52
C LYS A 43 3.52 -24.00 23.03
N ASN A 44 2.98 -23.06 23.80
CA ASN A 44 3.15 -22.97 25.25
C ASN A 44 1.84 -23.23 26.02
N THR A 45 0.78 -23.65 25.32
CA THR A 45 -0.55 -23.88 25.88
C THR A 45 -1.08 -25.23 25.40
N PRO A 46 -1.59 -26.11 26.28
CA PRO A 46 -2.11 -27.41 25.86
C PRO A 46 -3.39 -27.23 25.03
N VAL A 47 -3.29 -27.44 23.72
CA VAL A 47 -4.39 -27.36 22.74
C VAL A 47 -4.29 -28.54 21.78
N SER A 48 -5.42 -29.19 21.47
CA SER A 48 -5.45 -30.32 20.53
C SER A 48 -5.07 -29.88 19.10
N GLU A 49 -4.55 -30.79 18.26
CA GLU A 49 -4.21 -30.44 16.87
C GLU A 49 -5.42 -29.93 16.07
N GLU A 50 -6.60 -30.51 16.30
CA GLU A 50 -7.85 -30.07 15.67
C GLU A 50 -8.22 -28.63 16.09
N ASP A 51 -8.12 -28.31 17.37
CA ASP A 51 -8.43 -26.98 17.87
C ASP A 51 -7.39 -25.94 17.45
N GLN A 52 -6.10 -26.33 17.35
CA GLN A 52 -5.06 -25.47 16.78
C GLN A 52 -5.40 -25.12 15.33
N GLU A 53 -5.80 -26.10 14.52
CA GLU A 53 -6.21 -25.86 13.14
C GLU A 53 -7.39 -24.87 13.06
N LYS A 54 -8.44 -25.06 13.88
CA LYS A 54 -9.60 -24.15 13.95
C LYS A 54 -9.20 -22.70 14.29
N VAL A 55 -8.32 -22.51 15.27
CA VAL A 55 -7.79 -21.18 15.66
C VAL A 55 -7.06 -20.52 14.49
N LEU A 56 -6.18 -21.26 13.81
CA LEU A 56 -5.40 -20.71 12.71
C LEU A 56 -6.28 -20.40 11.50
N VAL A 57 -7.26 -21.26 11.17
CA VAL A 57 -8.25 -20.95 10.11
C VAL A 57 -9.04 -19.69 10.47
N ALA A 58 -9.55 -19.57 11.70
CA ALA A 58 -10.28 -18.39 12.13
C ALA A 58 -9.44 -17.10 11.96
N LEU A 59 -8.17 -17.14 12.38
CA LEU A 59 -7.26 -15.99 12.26
C LEU A 59 -6.85 -15.69 10.82
N TRP A 60 -6.86 -16.64 9.89
CA TRP A 60 -6.70 -16.31 8.47
C TRP A 60 -7.88 -15.49 7.94
N PHE A 61 -9.09 -15.73 8.43
CA PHE A 61 -10.31 -15.11 7.90
C PHE A 61 -10.84 -13.90 8.70
N HIS A 62 -10.39 -13.65 9.92
CA HIS A 62 -11.00 -12.65 10.82
C HIS A 62 -11.15 -11.25 10.20
N ASP A 63 -10.12 -10.80 9.48
CA ASP A 63 -10.08 -9.48 8.84
C ASP A 63 -10.56 -9.47 7.38
N THR A 64 -10.99 -10.61 6.84
CA THR A 64 -11.32 -10.68 5.40
C THR A 64 -12.52 -9.82 5.02
N GLY A 65 -13.39 -9.46 5.96
CA GLY A 65 -14.51 -8.55 5.72
C GLY A 65 -14.12 -7.11 5.37
N TYR A 66 -12.87 -6.69 5.65
CA TYR A 66 -12.39 -5.35 5.30
C TYR A 66 -12.34 -5.08 3.78
N ILE A 67 -12.36 -6.12 2.94
CA ILE A 67 -12.47 -5.97 1.48
C ILE A 67 -13.78 -5.30 1.05
N GLU A 68 -14.82 -5.36 1.89
CA GLU A 68 -16.11 -4.73 1.64
C GLU A 68 -16.28 -3.48 2.51
N CYS A 69 -16.24 -3.60 3.84
CA CYS A 69 -16.27 -2.45 4.74
C CYS A 69 -15.79 -2.80 6.17
N ALA A 70 -15.29 -1.79 6.88
CA ALA A 70 -14.86 -1.91 8.28
C ALA A 70 -16.01 -2.21 9.26
N LYS A 71 -17.23 -1.76 8.96
CA LYS A 71 -18.39 -1.97 9.84
C LYS A 71 -18.87 -3.42 9.70
N ASN A 72 -18.91 -4.15 10.82
CA ASN A 72 -19.30 -5.56 10.87
C ASN A 72 -18.39 -6.42 9.97
N HIS A 73 -17.08 -6.15 9.98
CA HIS A 73 -16.13 -6.87 9.14
C HIS A 73 -15.97 -8.32 9.63
N GLU A 74 -16.16 -8.59 10.91
CA GLU A 74 -16.11 -9.92 11.49
C GLU A 74 -17.23 -10.81 10.92
N GLU A 75 -18.48 -10.32 10.87
CA GLU A 75 -19.60 -11.06 10.26
C GLU A 75 -19.36 -11.33 8.77
N ARG A 76 -18.85 -10.36 8.02
CA ARG A 76 -18.51 -10.56 6.61
C ARG A 76 -17.35 -11.54 6.44
N GLY A 77 -16.37 -11.50 7.33
CA GLY A 77 -15.28 -12.47 7.37
C GLY A 77 -15.78 -13.90 7.61
N VAL A 78 -16.78 -14.07 8.48
CA VAL A 78 -17.49 -15.34 8.66
C VAL A 78 -18.17 -15.80 7.38
N GLU A 79 -18.87 -14.92 6.66
CA GLU A 79 -19.52 -15.29 5.38
C GLU A 79 -18.49 -15.77 4.34
N ILE A 80 -17.35 -15.09 4.23
CA ILE A 80 -16.25 -15.48 3.35
C ILE A 80 -15.67 -16.84 3.77
N MET A 81 -15.42 -17.03 5.06
CA MET A 81 -14.91 -18.27 5.64
C MET A 81 -15.86 -19.45 5.40
N LYS A 82 -17.16 -19.26 5.64
CA LYS A 82 -18.19 -20.29 5.40
C LYS A 82 -18.19 -20.75 3.96
N ASN A 83 -18.16 -19.81 3.02
CA ASN A 83 -18.11 -20.12 1.59
C ASN A 83 -16.86 -20.93 1.22
N PHE A 84 -15.69 -20.56 1.77
CA PHE A 84 -14.44 -21.28 1.57
C PHE A 84 -14.51 -22.72 2.14
N LEU A 85 -14.90 -22.88 3.40
CA LEU A 85 -14.94 -24.20 4.06
C LEU A 85 -16.01 -25.12 3.47
N HIS A 86 -17.14 -24.58 3.00
CA HIS A 86 -18.14 -25.37 2.28
C HIS A 86 -17.59 -25.91 0.95
N GLN A 87 -16.82 -25.11 0.20
CA GLN A 87 -16.16 -25.57 -1.03
C GLN A 87 -15.12 -26.68 -0.77
N GLU A 88 -14.49 -26.63 0.40
CA GLU A 88 -13.53 -27.63 0.87
C GLU A 88 -14.20 -28.85 1.54
N ASN A 89 -15.54 -28.91 1.58
CA ASN A 89 -16.35 -29.99 2.15
C ASN A 89 -16.12 -30.25 3.66
N TYR A 90 -15.82 -29.20 4.43
CA TYR A 90 -15.72 -29.32 5.90
C TYR A 90 -17.11 -29.42 6.55
N PRO A 91 -17.25 -30.18 7.66
CA PRO A 91 -18.54 -30.42 8.29
C PRO A 91 -19.04 -29.18 9.06
N THR A 92 -20.36 -29.03 9.16
CA THR A 92 -21.00 -27.83 9.75
C THR A 92 -20.55 -27.54 11.18
N ASN A 93 -20.34 -28.58 12.00
CA ASN A 93 -19.85 -28.39 13.38
C ASN A 93 -18.47 -27.72 13.44
N TYR A 94 -17.57 -28.05 12.50
CA TYR A 94 -16.26 -27.40 12.40
C TYR A 94 -16.42 -25.94 11.98
N ILE A 95 -17.28 -25.68 11.00
CA ILE A 95 -17.55 -24.33 10.48
C ILE A 95 -18.12 -23.44 11.60
N ASP A 96 -19.07 -23.96 12.39
CA ASP A 96 -19.69 -23.25 13.51
C ASP A 96 -18.67 -22.93 14.61
N ASP A 97 -17.70 -23.83 14.85
CA ASP A 97 -16.62 -23.58 15.81
C ASP A 97 -15.69 -22.45 15.32
N VAL A 98 -15.29 -22.46 14.04
CA VAL A 98 -14.45 -21.42 13.43
C VAL A 98 -15.19 -20.07 13.39
N GLU A 99 -16.49 -20.07 13.11
CA GLU A 99 -17.33 -18.87 13.16
C GLU A 99 -17.30 -18.21 14.53
N LYS A 100 -17.48 -18.98 15.60
CA LYS A 100 -17.42 -18.44 16.98
C LYS A 100 -16.08 -17.77 17.26
N LEU A 101 -14.99 -18.38 16.78
CA LEU A 101 -13.64 -17.83 16.97
C LEU A 101 -13.43 -16.52 16.20
N ILE A 102 -13.91 -16.41 14.96
CA ILE A 102 -13.86 -15.14 14.22
C ILE A 102 -14.70 -14.07 14.92
N LEU A 103 -15.94 -14.39 15.30
CA LEU A 103 -16.81 -13.42 15.98
C LEU A 103 -16.25 -12.99 17.34
N ALA A 104 -15.42 -13.82 17.96
CA ALA A 104 -14.75 -13.50 19.20
C ALA A 104 -13.70 -12.40 19.06
N THR A 105 -13.21 -12.04 17.86
CA THR A 105 -12.23 -10.93 17.70
C THR A 105 -12.85 -9.55 17.94
N LYS A 106 -14.17 -9.41 17.82
CA LYS A 106 -14.89 -8.15 18.09
C LYS A 106 -14.44 -7.51 19.39
N ILE A 107 -14.11 -6.23 19.34
CA ILE A 107 -13.52 -5.52 20.49
C ILE A 107 -14.37 -5.61 21.77
N THR A 108 -15.70 -5.68 21.67
CA THR A 108 -16.64 -5.76 22.79
C THR A 108 -16.91 -7.19 23.29
N HIS A 109 -16.40 -8.21 22.61
CA HIS A 109 -16.61 -9.61 23.00
C HIS A 109 -15.67 -10.02 24.13
N GLU A 110 -16.23 -10.69 25.14
CA GLU A 110 -15.49 -11.28 26.26
C GLU A 110 -15.29 -12.78 25.99
N PRO A 111 -14.04 -13.27 25.96
CA PRO A 111 -13.76 -14.65 25.55
C PRO A 111 -14.27 -15.68 26.57
N GLN A 112 -15.05 -16.64 26.11
CA GLN A 112 -15.72 -17.65 26.97
C GLN A 112 -14.89 -18.92 27.18
N GLY A 113 -13.96 -19.21 26.27
CA GLY A 113 -13.17 -20.45 26.26
C GLY A 113 -11.69 -20.22 25.95
N LEU A 114 -10.87 -21.26 26.09
CA LEU A 114 -9.42 -21.18 25.85
C LEU A 114 -9.10 -20.71 24.42
N LEU A 115 -9.80 -21.24 23.41
CA LEU A 115 -9.55 -20.91 22.01
C LEU A 115 -9.88 -19.44 21.71
N GLU A 116 -10.97 -18.91 22.24
CA GLU A 116 -11.33 -17.49 22.11
C GLU A 116 -10.29 -16.59 22.80
N LYS A 117 -9.73 -17.01 23.95
CA LYS A 117 -8.64 -16.29 24.63
C LYS A 117 -7.38 -16.24 23.78
N ILE A 118 -7.03 -17.35 23.12
CA ILE A 118 -5.87 -17.42 22.22
C ILE A 118 -6.06 -16.47 21.03
N VAL A 119 -7.23 -16.52 20.39
CA VAL A 119 -7.56 -15.64 19.26
C VAL A 119 -7.49 -14.16 19.66
N LYS A 120 -8.12 -13.80 20.79
CA LYS A 120 -8.08 -12.44 21.35
C LYS A 120 -6.66 -11.96 21.62
N ASP A 121 -5.87 -12.76 22.33
CA ASP A 121 -4.50 -12.38 22.67
C ASP A 121 -3.63 -12.25 21.41
N ALA A 122 -3.79 -13.15 20.44
CA ALA A 122 -3.05 -13.11 19.18
C ALA A 122 -3.37 -11.82 18.38
N ASP A 123 -4.65 -11.46 18.27
CA ASP A 123 -5.11 -10.25 17.56
C ASP A 123 -4.56 -8.96 18.20
N PHE A 124 -4.59 -8.89 19.53
CA PHE A 124 -4.05 -7.75 20.29
C PHE A 124 -2.55 -7.85 20.63
N SER A 125 -1.83 -8.85 20.10
CA SER A 125 -0.42 -9.10 20.42
C SER A 125 0.49 -7.92 20.10
N HIS A 126 0.13 -7.10 19.11
CA HIS A 126 0.85 -5.90 18.72
C HIS A 126 0.97 -4.86 19.85
N PHE A 127 0.11 -4.89 20.88
CA PHE A 127 0.24 -4.07 22.08
C PHE A 127 1.52 -4.34 22.87
N ALA A 128 2.06 -5.56 22.76
CA ALA A 128 3.34 -5.97 23.32
C ALA A 128 4.51 -5.85 22.34
N GLY A 129 4.26 -5.44 21.09
CA GLY A 129 5.27 -5.29 20.04
C GLY A 129 6.29 -4.18 20.33
N HIS A 130 7.53 -4.38 19.89
CA HIS A 130 8.56 -3.34 19.99
C HIS A 130 8.32 -2.18 19.03
N ASP A 131 7.70 -2.49 17.90
CA ASP A 131 7.22 -1.67 16.79
C ASP A 131 5.79 -1.14 17.00
N TYR A 132 5.22 -1.27 18.20
CA TYR A 132 3.86 -0.80 18.51
C TYR A 132 3.58 0.64 18.07
N SER A 133 4.56 1.55 18.15
CA SER A 133 4.36 2.94 17.68
C SER A 133 4.12 3.01 16.17
N ASP A 134 4.86 2.23 15.38
CA ASP A 134 4.72 2.22 13.92
C ASP A 134 3.40 1.57 13.51
N ILE A 135 3.04 0.47 14.18
CA ILE A 135 1.75 -0.21 14.00
C ILE A 135 0.58 0.72 14.35
N SER A 136 0.65 1.42 15.49
CA SER A 136 -0.37 2.38 15.91
C SER A 136 -0.49 3.56 14.93
N ASP A 137 0.63 4.06 14.40
CA ASP A 137 0.60 5.12 13.38
C ASP A 137 0.01 4.63 12.05
N ALA A 138 0.25 3.37 11.66
CA ALA A 138 -0.38 2.75 10.49
C ALA A 138 -1.91 2.64 10.67
N LEU A 139 -2.38 2.18 11.82
CA LEU A 139 -3.81 2.14 12.16
C LEU A 139 -4.43 3.54 12.16
N ARG A 140 -3.75 4.54 12.72
CA ARG A 140 -4.21 5.94 12.67
C ARG A 140 -4.38 6.42 11.23
N LYS A 141 -3.40 6.11 10.36
CA LYS A 141 -3.43 6.54 8.96
C LYS A 141 -4.57 5.89 8.19
N GLU A 142 -4.82 4.61 8.47
CA GLU A 142 -5.95 3.90 7.91
C GLU A 142 -7.29 4.54 8.33
N TRP A 143 -7.49 4.85 9.62
CA TRP A 143 -8.72 5.49 10.11
C TRP A 143 -8.95 6.89 9.53
N GLU A 144 -7.86 7.63 9.25
CA GLU A 144 -7.90 8.91 8.56
C GLU A 144 -8.39 8.76 7.12
N LEU A 145 -7.91 7.74 6.39
CA LEU A 145 -8.20 7.53 4.97
C LEU A 145 -9.53 6.83 4.70
N THR A 146 -10.03 6.08 5.67
CA THR A 146 -11.35 5.42 5.65
C THR A 146 -12.47 6.33 6.16
N ASN A 147 -12.17 7.60 6.48
CA ASN A 147 -13.10 8.59 7.05
C ASN A 147 -13.75 8.14 8.36
N VAL A 148 -13.10 7.26 9.13
CA VAL A 148 -13.59 6.86 10.46
C VAL A 148 -13.46 8.06 11.40
N LYS A 149 -12.24 8.59 11.55
CA LYS A 149 -11.96 9.80 12.35
C LYS A 149 -10.52 10.27 12.16
N CYS A 150 -10.33 11.59 12.12
CA CYS A 150 -9.01 12.21 12.17
C CYS A 150 -8.67 12.56 13.63
N PHE A 151 -7.53 12.09 14.11
CA PHE A 151 -7.05 12.37 15.48
C PHE A 151 -5.82 13.26 15.46
N SER A 152 -5.77 14.23 16.36
CA SER A 152 -4.51 14.87 16.73
C SER A 152 -3.57 13.87 17.43
N ASN A 153 -2.30 14.24 17.59
CA ASN A 153 -1.34 13.39 18.32
C ASN A 153 -1.80 13.08 19.74
N GLU A 154 -2.25 14.10 20.44
CA GLU A 154 -2.68 14.02 21.82
C GLU A 154 -3.91 13.13 21.96
N GLU A 155 -4.96 13.37 21.15
CA GLU A 155 -6.16 12.53 21.17
C GLU A 155 -5.84 11.07 20.81
N TRP A 156 -4.95 10.84 19.85
CA TRP A 156 -4.53 9.50 19.48
C TRP A 156 -3.75 8.81 20.60
N ASN A 157 -2.76 9.48 21.18
CA ASN A 157 -1.94 8.95 22.25
C ASN A 157 -2.77 8.70 23.52
N SER A 158 -3.66 9.63 23.89
CA SER A 158 -4.56 9.46 25.03
C SER A 158 -5.57 8.33 24.79
N GLY A 159 -6.12 8.21 23.57
CA GLY A 159 -7.01 7.10 23.21
C GLY A 159 -6.30 5.74 23.25
N ASN A 160 -5.06 5.66 22.76
CA ASN A 160 -4.25 4.44 22.86
C ASN A 160 -3.89 4.12 24.32
N LEU A 161 -3.59 5.13 25.12
CA LEU A 161 -3.30 4.94 26.55
C LEU A 161 -4.52 4.38 27.29
N ASP A 162 -5.71 4.93 27.04
CA ASP A 162 -6.98 4.42 27.57
C ASP A 162 -7.27 2.99 27.08
N MET A 163 -7.04 2.72 25.79
CA MET A 163 -7.20 1.37 25.24
C MET A 163 -6.31 0.36 25.95
N LEU A 164 -5.02 0.65 26.07
CA LEU A 164 -4.04 -0.25 26.68
C LEU A 164 -4.26 -0.42 28.19
N LYS A 165 -4.65 0.63 28.91
CA LYS A 165 -4.79 0.57 30.38
C LYS A 165 -6.15 0.05 30.84
N ASN A 166 -7.22 0.53 30.21
CA ASN A 166 -8.57 0.44 30.77
C ASN A 166 -9.50 -0.49 29.98
N LYS A 167 -9.25 -0.66 28.68
CA LYS A 167 -10.15 -1.42 27.79
C LYS A 167 -9.61 -2.78 27.36
N HIS A 168 -8.31 -3.02 27.48
CA HIS A 168 -7.67 -4.26 27.05
C HIS A 168 -6.97 -4.99 28.19
N THR A 169 -7.14 -6.31 28.23
CA THR A 169 -6.41 -7.24 29.09
C THR A 169 -5.97 -8.47 28.29
N PHE A 170 -4.83 -9.06 28.62
CA PHE A 170 -4.43 -10.37 28.08
C PHE A 170 -5.06 -11.50 28.90
N TYR A 171 -5.47 -12.58 28.23
CA TYR A 171 -6.31 -13.62 28.81
C TYR A 171 -5.59 -14.95 29.09
N THR A 172 -4.71 -15.38 28.19
CA THR A 172 -3.89 -16.59 28.34
C THR A 172 -2.76 -16.36 29.34
N GLU A 173 -2.38 -17.40 30.06
CA GLU A 173 -1.27 -17.31 31.03
C GLU A 173 0.04 -16.93 30.33
N TYR A 174 0.28 -17.49 29.14
CA TYR A 174 1.43 -17.13 28.32
C TYR A 174 1.50 -15.62 28.02
N ALA A 175 0.42 -15.02 27.52
CA ALA A 175 0.41 -13.59 27.19
C ALA A 175 0.50 -12.71 28.44
N LYS A 176 -0.12 -13.11 29.56
CA LYS A 176 0.02 -12.40 30.84
C LYS A 176 1.47 -12.38 31.34
N GLU A 177 2.18 -13.50 31.24
CA GLU A 177 3.56 -13.59 31.71
C GLU A 177 4.54 -12.89 30.77
N ASN A 178 4.38 -13.07 29.45
CA ASN A 178 5.39 -12.67 28.46
C ASN A 178 5.08 -11.32 27.80
N TRP A 179 3.80 -10.98 27.61
CA TRP A 179 3.39 -9.81 26.81
C TRP A 179 2.88 -8.64 27.66
N GLU A 180 2.25 -8.89 28.82
CA GLU A 180 1.82 -7.83 29.73
C GLU A 180 2.99 -6.92 30.22
N PRO A 181 4.19 -7.42 30.54
CA PRO A 181 5.34 -6.56 30.87
C PRO A 181 5.76 -5.65 29.71
N LEU A 182 5.67 -6.15 28.47
CA LEU A 182 6.01 -5.41 27.25
C LEU A 182 4.95 -4.34 26.94
N LYS A 183 3.67 -4.67 27.10
CA LYS A 183 2.55 -3.74 27.03
C LYS A 183 2.73 -2.60 28.04
N LYS A 184 3.10 -2.90 29.29
CA LYS A 184 3.43 -1.89 30.31
C LYS A 184 4.60 -0.99 29.91
N LYS A 185 5.60 -1.52 29.20
CA LYS A 185 6.71 -0.72 28.64
C LYS A 185 6.19 0.26 27.58
N ASN A 186 5.27 -0.17 26.72
CA ASN A 186 4.66 0.68 25.71
C ASN A 186 3.75 1.75 26.33
N ILE A 187 2.96 1.42 27.35
CA ILE A 187 2.19 2.38 28.16
C ILE A 187 3.10 3.51 28.66
N LYS A 188 4.22 3.16 29.31
CA LYS A 188 5.19 4.15 29.82
C LYS A 188 5.79 5.03 28.72
N LYS A 189 5.97 4.50 27.51
CA LYS A 189 6.45 5.31 26.37
C LYS A 189 5.40 6.34 25.94
N ILE A 190 4.12 5.98 25.93
CA ILE A 190 3.02 6.87 25.56
C ILE A 190 2.81 7.95 26.63
N GLU A 191 2.83 7.58 27.91
CA GLU A 191 2.76 8.54 29.03
C GLU A 191 3.85 9.60 28.91
N LYS A 192 5.11 9.18 28.71
CA LYS A 192 6.23 10.11 28.48
C LYS A 192 6.07 10.99 27.24
N LYS A 193 5.37 10.52 26.20
CA LYS A 193 5.07 11.34 25.02
C LYS A 193 4.05 12.42 25.38
N LEU A 194 3.00 12.07 26.12
CA LEU A 194 1.96 13.00 26.57
C LEU A 194 2.51 14.03 27.56
N GLU A 195 3.28 13.62 28.56
CA GLU A 195 3.94 14.54 29.53
C GLU A 195 4.82 15.58 28.82
N LYS A 196 5.60 15.16 27.82
CA LYS A 196 6.42 16.09 27.01
C LYS A 196 5.60 17.03 26.15
N GLU A 197 4.43 16.59 25.68
CA GLU A 197 3.50 17.44 24.91
C GLU A 197 2.83 18.47 25.83
N GLU A 198 2.49 18.10 27.07
CA GLU A 198 1.96 19.01 28.10
C GLU A 198 2.99 20.04 28.55
N GLN A 199 4.22 19.63 28.90
CA GLN A 199 5.30 20.55 29.28
C GLN A 199 5.58 21.59 28.19
N LYS A 200 5.62 21.18 26.92
CA LYS A 200 5.79 22.10 25.79
C LYS A 200 4.64 23.10 25.63
N LYS A 201 3.43 22.77 26.10
CA LYS A 201 2.29 23.70 26.10
C LYS A 201 2.37 24.67 27.28
N GLU A 202 2.83 24.22 28.44
CA GLU A 202 3.05 25.07 29.62
C GLU A 202 4.20 26.07 29.38
N ASP A 203 5.34 25.61 28.86
CA ASP A 203 6.48 26.45 28.47
C ASP A 203 6.12 27.49 27.40
N LYS A 204 5.15 27.16 26.54
CA LYS A 204 4.59 28.09 25.55
C LYS A 204 3.64 29.10 26.17
N LYS A 205 2.79 28.68 27.13
CA LYS A 205 1.86 29.57 27.85
C LYS A 205 2.59 30.59 28.72
N GLU A 206 3.70 30.23 29.37
CA GLU A 206 4.52 31.18 30.14
C GLU A 206 5.27 32.20 29.24
N ASN A 207 5.51 31.87 27.97
CA ASN A 207 6.18 32.76 27.00
C ASN A 207 5.24 33.52 26.04
N THR A 208 3.92 33.46 26.20
CA THR A 208 2.97 34.15 25.29
C THR A 208 1.91 35.01 25.99
N GLU A 209 2.34 36.17 26.52
CA GLU A 209 1.53 37.40 26.48
C GLU A 209 1.63 38.12 25.12
N GLY A 210 2.26 37.53 24.10
CA GLY A 210 2.25 38.14 22.78
C GLY A 210 2.87 37.29 21.68
N LYS A 211 2.11 36.36 21.10
CA LYS A 211 2.05 36.14 19.64
C LYS A 211 1.04 35.06 19.26
N LYS A 212 0.26 35.42 18.25
CA LYS A 212 -0.88 34.71 17.63
C LYS A 212 -0.57 33.27 17.22
N GLU A 213 -1.63 32.45 17.31
CA GLU A 213 -1.90 31.22 16.56
C GLU A 213 -1.00 31.00 15.32
N LYS A 214 0.09 30.24 15.49
CA LYS A 214 0.84 29.64 14.39
C LYS A 214 1.54 28.41 14.94
N GLU A 215 0.97 27.22 14.79
CA GLU A 215 1.72 25.95 14.89
C GLU A 215 0.92 24.68 14.57
N LYS A 216 -0.42 24.74 14.44
CA LYS A 216 -1.20 23.59 13.94
C LYS A 216 -1.09 23.37 12.41
N SER A 217 -0.62 24.37 11.66
CA SER A 217 -0.52 24.31 10.19
C SER A 217 0.65 23.48 9.68
N ASP A 218 1.70 23.31 10.48
CA ASP A 218 3.01 22.89 9.97
C ASP A 218 3.03 21.40 9.64
N ARG A 219 2.50 20.59 10.56
CA ARG A 219 2.43 19.14 10.36
C ARG A 219 1.41 18.70 9.32
N SER A 220 0.31 19.44 9.18
CA SER A 220 -0.64 19.21 8.09
C SER A 220 0.00 19.54 6.74
N VAL A 221 0.81 20.59 6.66
CA VAL A 221 1.57 20.96 5.46
C VAL A 221 2.64 19.90 5.16
N ASP A 222 3.41 19.45 6.15
CA ASP A 222 4.40 18.38 5.95
C ASP A 222 3.75 17.06 5.52
N THR A 223 2.58 16.73 6.08
CA THR A 223 1.80 15.54 5.70
C THR A 223 1.25 15.68 4.30
N LEU A 224 0.75 16.85 3.91
CA LEU A 224 0.31 17.13 2.54
C LEU A 224 1.45 16.90 1.55
N PHE A 225 2.63 17.47 1.81
CA PHE A 225 3.79 17.27 0.93
C PHE A 225 4.21 15.80 0.86
N ARG A 226 4.28 15.09 1.99
CA ARG A 226 4.63 13.66 2.03
C ARG A 226 3.65 12.81 1.24
N VAL A 227 2.35 13.01 1.46
CA VAL A 227 1.29 12.26 0.75
C VAL A 227 1.32 12.58 -0.74
N THR A 228 1.46 13.86 -1.11
CA THR A 228 1.48 14.29 -2.51
C THR A 228 2.71 13.75 -3.23
N LEU A 229 3.89 13.79 -2.61
CA LEU A 229 5.12 13.22 -3.17
C LEU A 229 4.99 11.70 -3.36
N ASN A 230 4.50 10.97 -2.34
CA ASN A 230 4.26 9.54 -2.43
C ASN A 230 3.26 9.20 -3.54
N ASN A 231 2.20 10.00 -3.70
CA ASN A 231 1.24 9.85 -4.78
C ASN A 231 1.88 10.06 -6.15
N HIS A 232 2.74 11.06 -6.33
CA HIS A 232 3.45 11.29 -7.59
C HIS A 232 4.41 10.14 -7.93
N THR A 233 5.17 9.63 -6.95
CA THR A 233 6.04 8.47 -7.13
C THR A 233 5.22 7.25 -7.55
N ARG A 234 4.14 6.94 -6.82
CA ARG A 234 3.24 5.83 -7.15
C ARG A 234 2.60 5.99 -8.54
N LEU A 235 2.18 7.20 -8.92
CA LEU A 235 1.63 7.46 -10.25
C LEU A 235 2.67 7.28 -11.35
N SER A 236 3.94 7.60 -11.09
CA SER A 236 5.05 7.31 -12.00
C SER A 236 5.26 5.81 -12.15
N ASP A 237 5.28 5.06 -11.04
CA ASP A 237 5.46 3.60 -11.06
C ASP A 237 4.32 2.90 -11.81
N ILE A 238 3.07 3.38 -11.64
CA ILE A 238 1.91 2.88 -12.39
C ILE A 238 2.08 3.13 -13.89
N ALA A 239 2.57 4.30 -14.30
CA ALA A 239 2.81 4.60 -15.70
C ALA A 239 3.87 3.68 -16.30
N ASP A 240 4.97 3.44 -15.57
CA ASP A 240 6.05 2.55 -16.00
C ASP A 240 5.60 1.09 -16.06
N SER A 241 4.80 0.63 -15.10
CA SER A 241 4.17 -0.69 -15.12
C SER A 241 3.26 -0.87 -16.34
N LYS A 242 2.40 0.11 -16.65
CA LYS A 242 1.52 0.07 -17.83
C LYS A 242 2.30 0.04 -19.15
N ALA A 243 3.39 0.79 -19.24
CA ALA A 243 4.27 0.74 -20.40
C ALA A 243 4.95 -0.62 -20.53
N ASN A 244 5.42 -1.22 -19.43
CA ASN A 244 6.02 -2.56 -19.44
C ASN A 244 5.03 -3.65 -19.87
N ILE A 245 3.77 -3.58 -19.42
CA ILE A 245 2.71 -4.49 -19.91
C ILE A 245 2.55 -4.38 -21.43
N LEU A 246 2.50 -3.16 -21.97
CA LEU A 246 2.41 -2.93 -23.41
C LEU A 246 3.63 -3.49 -24.16
N LEU A 247 4.84 -3.37 -23.59
CA LEU A 247 6.05 -3.96 -24.16
C LEU A 247 5.95 -5.48 -24.22
N SER A 248 5.57 -6.13 -23.12
CA SER A 248 5.46 -7.59 -23.04
C SER A 248 4.41 -8.15 -24.02
N VAL A 249 3.23 -7.53 -24.09
CA VAL A 249 2.16 -7.99 -25.00
C VAL A 249 2.60 -7.86 -26.46
N ASN A 250 3.21 -6.73 -26.85
CA ASN A 250 3.67 -6.55 -28.24
C ASN A 250 4.87 -7.45 -28.58
N ALA A 251 5.75 -7.75 -27.61
CA ALA A 251 6.81 -8.73 -27.81
C ALA A 251 6.26 -10.14 -28.10
N ILE A 252 5.19 -10.55 -27.40
CA ILE A 252 4.49 -11.81 -27.66
C ILE A 252 3.85 -11.80 -29.05
N ILE A 253 3.14 -10.73 -29.42
CA ILE A 253 2.51 -10.59 -30.74
C ILE A 253 3.55 -10.74 -31.86
N ILE A 254 4.67 -10.03 -31.76
CA ILE A 254 5.76 -10.10 -32.74
C ILE A 254 6.35 -11.52 -32.78
N SER A 255 6.60 -12.14 -31.63
CA SER A 255 7.13 -13.50 -31.54
C SER A 255 6.22 -14.52 -32.23
N VAL A 256 4.91 -14.46 -31.97
CA VAL A 256 3.92 -15.35 -32.61
C VAL A 256 3.80 -15.06 -34.11
N CYS A 257 3.77 -13.80 -34.52
CA CYS A 257 3.71 -13.43 -35.93
C CYS A 257 4.94 -13.95 -36.70
N LEU A 258 6.15 -13.77 -36.15
CA LEU A 258 7.37 -14.23 -36.80
C LEU A 258 7.50 -15.76 -36.83
N SER A 259 7.08 -16.46 -35.77
CA SER A 259 7.23 -17.92 -35.67
C SER A 259 6.14 -18.71 -36.39
N VAL A 260 4.90 -18.20 -36.42
CA VAL A 260 3.74 -18.94 -36.94
C VAL A 260 3.24 -18.37 -38.27
N LEU A 261 3.18 -17.05 -38.38
CA LEU A 261 2.48 -16.39 -39.48
C LEU A 261 3.41 -16.17 -40.67
N VAL A 262 4.59 -15.58 -40.45
CA VAL A 262 5.56 -15.28 -41.52
C VAL A 262 5.96 -16.51 -42.36
N PRO A 263 6.28 -17.69 -41.77
CA PRO A 263 6.62 -18.87 -42.57
C PRO A 263 5.49 -19.36 -43.48
N LYS A 264 4.23 -19.00 -43.18
CA LYS A 264 3.07 -19.38 -43.98
C LYS A 264 2.78 -18.41 -45.12
N LEU A 265 3.38 -17.21 -45.12
CA LEU A 265 3.14 -16.16 -46.11
C LEU A 265 3.83 -16.44 -47.47
N ASP A 266 4.85 -17.29 -47.50
CA ASP A 266 5.56 -17.68 -48.74
C ASP A 266 4.69 -18.54 -49.68
N ALA A 267 3.60 -19.11 -49.16
CA ALA A 267 2.66 -19.89 -49.96
C ALA A 267 1.73 -18.95 -50.77
N PRO A 268 1.58 -19.14 -52.11
CA PRO A 268 0.72 -18.29 -52.94
C PRO A 268 -0.74 -18.21 -52.45
N LYS A 269 -1.25 -19.30 -51.84
CA LYS A 269 -2.60 -19.36 -51.26
C LYS A 269 -2.80 -18.37 -50.11
N ASN A 270 -1.74 -17.99 -49.39
CA ASN A 270 -1.80 -17.15 -48.19
C ASN A 270 -1.36 -15.70 -48.45
N SER A 271 -1.13 -15.31 -49.71
CA SER A 271 -0.65 -13.97 -50.05
C SER A 271 -1.57 -12.84 -49.55
N HIS A 272 -2.89 -13.10 -49.45
CA HIS A 272 -3.88 -12.18 -48.90
C HIS A 272 -3.64 -11.84 -47.41
N LEU A 273 -2.90 -12.67 -46.65
CA LEU A 273 -2.59 -12.43 -45.23
C LEU A 273 -1.37 -11.51 -45.03
N ILE A 274 -0.60 -11.20 -46.08
CA ILE A 274 0.62 -10.38 -45.97
C ILE A 274 0.29 -8.97 -45.45
N LEU A 275 -0.71 -8.31 -46.03
CA LEU A 275 -1.08 -6.94 -45.67
C LEU A 275 -1.59 -6.83 -44.21
N PRO A 276 -2.55 -7.66 -43.74
CA PRO A 276 -2.95 -7.68 -42.33
C PRO A 276 -1.78 -7.96 -41.37
N SER A 277 -0.91 -8.92 -41.72
CA SER A 277 0.27 -9.27 -40.89
C SER A 277 1.25 -8.10 -40.78
N PHE A 278 1.48 -7.38 -41.87
CA PHE A 278 2.35 -6.22 -41.89
C PHE A 278 1.78 -5.07 -41.06
N ILE A 279 0.48 -4.79 -41.14
CA ILE A 279 -0.20 -3.78 -40.32
C ILE A 279 -0.08 -4.12 -38.82
N LEU A 280 -0.26 -5.39 -38.46
CA LEU A 280 -0.12 -5.85 -37.07
C LEU A 280 1.30 -5.64 -36.54
N LEU A 281 2.31 -6.08 -37.30
CA LEU A 281 3.72 -5.93 -36.91
C LEU A 281 4.13 -4.47 -36.82
N LEU A 282 3.74 -3.65 -37.80
CA LEU A 282 4.06 -2.23 -37.83
C LEU A 282 3.44 -1.48 -36.64
N SER A 283 2.15 -1.74 -36.34
CA SER A 283 1.49 -1.14 -35.18
C SER A 283 2.09 -1.60 -33.85
N SER A 284 2.55 -2.85 -33.78
CA SER A 284 3.24 -3.38 -32.60
C SER A 284 4.59 -2.70 -32.37
N VAL A 285 5.37 -2.47 -33.43
CA VAL A 285 6.64 -1.73 -33.36
C VAL A 285 6.41 -0.29 -32.91
N PHE A 286 5.44 0.42 -33.51
CA PHE A 286 5.11 1.79 -33.08
C PHE A 286 4.68 1.84 -31.61
N THR A 287 3.87 0.87 -31.16
CA THR A 287 3.46 0.76 -29.76
C THR A 287 4.68 0.61 -28.83
N ILE A 288 5.63 -0.27 -29.17
CA ILE A 288 6.86 -0.47 -28.41
C ILE A 288 7.68 0.82 -28.33
N VAL A 289 7.86 1.52 -29.45
CA VAL A 289 8.64 2.78 -29.49
C VAL A 289 8.05 3.81 -28.52
N PHE A 290 6.73 4.03 -28.55
CA PHE A 290 6.10 5.00 -27.65
C PHE A 290 6.07 4.53 -26.19
N ALA A 291 5.95 3.22 -25.93
CA ALA A 291 6.08 2.66 -24.59
C ALA A 291 7.48 2.91 -23.99
N ILE A 292 8.55 2.66 -24.77
CA ILE A 292 9.94 2.96 -24.36
C ILE A 292 10.13 4.47 -24.11
N LEU A 293 9.57 5.32 -24.99
CA LEU A 293 9.66 6.77 -24.80
C LEU A 293 8.95 7.25 -23.53
N SER A 294 7.90 6.55 -23.08
CA SER A 294 7.19 6.86 -21.83
C SER A 294 7.95 6.47 -20.56
N THR A 295 8.76 5.40 -20.61
CA THR A 295 9.60 4.96 -19.48
C THR A 295 10.96 5.64 -19.46
N LYS A 296 11.38 6.28 -20.55
CA LYS A 296 12.66 6.99 -20.62
C LYS A 296 12.73 8.08 -19.55
N PRO A 297 13.74 8.05 -18.64
CA PRO A 297 13.91 9.08 -17.64
C PRO A 297 14.23 10.41 -18.33
N ASN A 298 13.48 11.45 -17.99
CA ASN A 298 13.69 12.77 -18.54
C ASN A 298 14.35 13.65 -17.47
N VAL A 299 15.62 13.98 -17.68
CA VAL A 299 16.33 14.99 -16.88
C VAL A 299 16.12 16.34 -17.54
N THR A 300 15.35 17.21 -16.89
CA THR A 300 15.26 18.62 -17.25
C THR A 300 16.66 19.23 -17.11
N LYS A 301 17.35 19.47 -18.23
CA LYS A 301 18.66 20.12 -18.23
C LYS A 301 18.47 21.63 -18.13
N THR A 302 18.44 22.15 -16.91
CA THR A 302 18.48 23.58 -16.66
C THR A 302 19.86 23.93 -16.13
N THR A 303 20.64 24.70 -16.89
CA THR A 303 21.92 25.24 -16.42
C THR A 303 21.64 26.44 -15.53
N PHE A 304 22.12 26.41 -14.29
CA PHE A 304 21.93 27.50 -13.33
C PHE A 304 23.21 28.29 -13.14
N THR A 305 23.09 29.59 -12.92
CA THR A 305 24.21 30.44 -12.52
C THR A 305 24.34 30.49 -10.99
N PRO A 306 25.52 30.82 -10.44
CA PRO A 306 25.66 31.07 -9.00
C PRO A 306 24.68 32.13 -8.48
N GLN A 307 24.34 33.11 -9.31
CA GLN A 307 23.35 34.14 -8.99
C GLN A 307 21.93 33.57 -8.86
N ASP A 308 21.58 32.50 -9.58
CA ASP A 308 20.27 31.84 -9.47
C ASP A 308 20.11 31.08 -8.15
N ILE A 309 21.21 30.58 -7.59
CA ILE A 309 21.25 29.93 -6.27
C ILE A 309 20.99 30.98 -5.18
N VAL A 310 21.69 32.12 -5.25
CA VAL A 310 21.50 33.26 -4.33
C VAL A 310 20.07 33.80 -4.42
N ASN A 311 19.52 33.87 -5.62
CA ASN A 311 18.15 34.32 -5.86
C ASN A 311 17.07 33.27 -5.58
N ARG A 312 17.43 32.09 -5.02
CA ARG A 312 16.48 31.01 -4.66
C ARG A 312 15.64 30.50 -5.84
N LYS A 313 16.14 30.62 -7.07
CA LYS A 313 15.42 30.20 -8.29
C LYS A 313 15.62 28.72 -8.61
N VAL A 314 16.66 28.09 -8.06
CA VAL A 314 16.99 26.68 -8.27
C VAL A 314 16.13 25.80 -7.36
N ASN A 315 15.52 24.74 -7.92
CA ASN A 315 14.97 23.67 -7.09
C ASN A 315 16.11 22.72 -6.69
N LEU A 316 16.56 22.86 -5.44
CA LEU A 316 17.66 22.09 -4.85
C LEU A 316 17.29 20.62 -4.56
N LEU A 317 16.00 20.32 -4.44
CA LEU A 317 15.50 18.97 -4.10
C LEU A 317 15.40 18.04 -5.33
N PHE A 318 15.39 18.62 -6.53
CA PHE A 318 15.29 17.86 -7.77
C PHE A 318 16.63 17.29 -8.21
N PHE A 319 16.68 15.96 -8.39
CA PHE A 319 17.90 15.24 -8.74
C PHE A 319 18.59 15.71 -10.02
N GLY A 320 17.81 16.08 -11.05
CA GLY A 320 18.38 16.56 -12.31
C GLY A 320 19.11 17.91 -12.20
N ASN A 321 18.82 18.68 -11.15
CA ASN A 321 19.42 19.99 -10.91
C ASN A 321 20.68 19.87 -10.05
N PHE A 322 20.62 19.18 -8.90
CA PHE A 322 21.79 19.10 -8.02
C PHE A 322 22.94 18.27 -8.62
N GLN A 323 22.66 17.33 -9.53
CA GLN A 323 23.71 16.57 -10.22
C GLN A 323 24.67 17.47 -11.01
N GLN A 324 24.24 18.68 -11.38
CA GLN A 324 25.04 19.64 -12.13
C GLN A 324 25.80 20.62 -11.22
N MET A 325 25.63 20.53 -9.90
CA MET A 325 26.24 21.43 -8.93
C MET A 325 27.53 20.82 -8.35
N MET A 326 28.51 21.68 -8.05
CA MET A 326 29.65 21.29 -7.22
C MET A 326 29.18 21.04 -5.78
N PHE A 327 29.85 20.13 -5.08
CA PHE A 327 29.47 19.73 -3.72
C PHE A 327 29.43 20.93 -2.75
N ASP A 328 30.42 21.82 -2.81
CA ASP A 328 30.49 22.98 -1.91
C ASP A 328 29.32 23.96 -2.13
N ASP A 329 28.97 24.22 -3.39
CA ASP A 329 27.83 25.06 -3.76
C ASP A 329 26.51 24.45 -3.28
N TYR A 330 26.35 23.13 -3.48
CA TYR A 330 25.18 22.39 -3.02
C TYR A 330 25.08 22.36 -1.49
N HIS A 331 26.17 22.08 -0.79
CA HIS A 331 26.23 22.03 0.66
C HIS A 331 25.87 23.39 1.27
N ASN A 332 26.41 24.48 0.74
CA ASN A 332 26.09 25.83 1.21
C ASN A 332 24.62 26.19 0.95
N ALA A 333 24.13 25.93 -0.26
CA ALA A 333 22.72 26.17 -0.62
C ALA A 333 21.75 25.36 0.24
N MET A 334 22.07 24.11 0.55
CA MET A 334 21.27 23.25 1.44
C MET A 334 21.29 23.74 2.89
N ARG A 335 22.43 24.22 3.40
CA ARG A 335 22.50 24.81 4.74
C ARG A 335 21.67 26.06 4.86
N ASP A 336 21.56 26.85 3.79
CA ASP A 336 20.73 28.04 3.78
C ASP A 336 19.24 27.70 3.61
N LEU A 337 18.91 26.66 2.84
CA LEU A 337 17.57 26.10 2.75
C LEU A 337 17.07 25.61 4.11
N ILE A 338 17.87 24.83 4.84
CA ILE A 338 17.47 24.24 6.13
C ILE A 338 17.21 25.30 7.21
N LYS A 339 17.85 26.48 7.12
CA LYS A 339 17.66 27.58 8.07
C LYS A 339 16.38 28.38 7.82
N ASP A 340 15.81 28.32 6.63
CA ASP A 340 14.67 29.14 6.21
C ASP A 340 13.45 28.28 5.86
N ARG A 341 12.45 28.36 6.73
CA ARG A 341 11.25 27.52 6.63
C ARG A 341 10.40 27.80 5.39
N ASP A 342 10.22 29.07 5.03
CA ASP A 342 9.44 29.43 3.84
C ASP A 342 10.17 28.98 2.57
N TYR A 343 11.51 29.05 2.60
CA TYR A 343 12.33 28.54 1.51
C TYR A 343 12.23 27.01 1.32
N ILE A 344 12.11 26.24 2.40
CA ILE A 344 11.85 24.79 2.33
C ILE A 344 10.55 24.53 1.58
N TYR A 345 9.45 25.17 2.01
CA TYR A 345 8.16 24.93 1.37
C TYR A 345 8.12 25.39 -0.08
N ASP A 346 8.69 26.57 -0.39
CA ASP A 346 8.81 27.03 -1.78
C ASP A 346 9.60 26.03 -2.64
N SER A 347 10.64 25.41 -2.09
CA SER A 347 11.42 24.39 -2.79
C SER A 347 10.63 23.10 -3.00
N MET A 348 9.85 22.66 -2.00
CA MET A 348 8.96 21.51 -2.12
C MET A 348 7.80 21.74 -3.10
N VAL A 349 7.23 22.95 -3.13
CA VAL A 349 6.20 23.33 -4.13
C VAL A 349 6.77 23.29 -5.53
N LYS A 350 7.97 23.85 -5.75
CA LYS A 350 8.67 23.77 -7.04
C LYS A 350 8.90 22.32 -7.43
N ASP A 351 9.35 21.49 -6.50
CA ASP A 351 9.59 20.07 -6.77
C ASP A 351 8.32 19.33 -7.19
N LEU A 352 7.25 19.44 -6.41
CA LEU A 352 5.95 18.86 -6.77
C LEU A 352 5.46 19.32 -8.15
N TYR A 353 5.60 20.61 -8.47
CA TYR A 353 5.22 21.14 -9.78
C TYR A 353 6.01 20.50 -10.94
N TYR A 354 7.33 20.34 -10.79
CA TYR A 354 8.16 19.72 -11.81
C TYR A 354 7.95 18.21 -11.92
N LEU A 355 7.74 17.50 -10.81
CA LEU A 355 7.31 16.10 -10.83
C LEU A 355 5.99 15.95 -11.58
N GLY A 356 5.03 16.83 -11.32
CA GLY A 356 3.76 16.89 -12.05
C GLY A 356 3.93 17.05 -13.57
N LYS A 357 4.85 17.92 -14.02
CA LYS A 357 5.15 18.09 -15.45
C LYS A 357 5.76 16.84 -16.09
N VAL A 358 6.67 16.16 -15.38
CA VAL A 358 7.27 14.90 -15.87
C VAL A 358 6.19 13.84 -15.99
N LEU A 359 5.29 13.76 -15.00
CA LEU A 359 4.19 12.82 -14.98
C LEU A 359 3.18 13.08 -16.11
N ASP A 360 2.75 14.32 -16.33
CA ASP A 360 1.86 14.70 -17.42
C ASP A 360 2.41 14.25 -18.78
N ARG A 361 3.72 14.44 -19.02
CA ARG A 361 4.37 13.95 -20.23
C ARG A 361 4.31 12.43 -20.34
N LYS A 362 4.64 11.68 -19.27
CA LYS A 362 4.56 10.21 -19.25
C LYS A 362 3.16 9.74 -19.61
N TYR A 363 2.13 10.32 -18.99
CA TYR A 363 0.73 9.95 -19.23
C TYR A 363 0.24 10.34 -20.63
N LYS A 364 0.69 11.47 -21.20
CA LYS A 364 0.41 11.83 -22.60
C LYS A 364 1.01 10.83 -23.58
N LEU A 365 2.28 10.46 -23.39
CA LEU A 365 2.94 9.44 -24.22
C LEU A 365 2.21 8.10 -24.09
N LEU A 366 1.92 7.66 -22.87
CA LEU A 366 1.21 6.42 -22.62
C LEU A 366 -0.18 6.42 -23.25
N SER A 367 -0.93 7.53 -23.19
CA SER A 367 -2.22 7.66 -23.85
C SER A 367 -2.11 7.52 -25.38
N ILE A 368 -1.08 8.13 -25.99
CA ILE A 368 -0.80 7.96 -27.41
C ILE A 368 -0.47 6.49 -27.72
N THR A 369 0.35 5.85 -26.89
CA THR A 369 0.69 4.42 -27.03
C THR A 369 -0.56 3.54 -27.04
N TYR A 370 -1.49 3.74 -26.11
CA TYR A 370 -2.75 2.99 -26.07
C TYR A 370 -3.61 3.22 -27.31
N LYS A 371 -3.70 4.48 -27.80
CA LYS A 371 -4.45 4.78 -29.02
C LYS A 371 -3.85 4.09 -30.24
N ILE A 372 -2.53 4.11 -30.39
CA ILE A 372 -1.81 3.42 -31.47
C ILE A 372 -2.05 1.92 -31.39
N PHE A 373 -1.90 1.33 -30.20
CA PHE A 373 -2.09 -0.10 -29.98
C PHE A 373 -3.50 -0.56 -30.30
N MET A 374 -4.52 0.12 -29.75
CA MET A 374 -5.92 -0.22 -29.98
C MET A 374 -6.31 -0.06 -31.45
N ALA A 375 -5.94 1.05 -32.08
CA ALA A 375 -6.21 1.26 -33.50
C ALA A 375 -5.50 0.21 -34.37
N GLY A 376 -4.24 -0.10 -34.05
CA GLY A 376 -3.45 -1.13 -34.73
C GLY A 376 -4.10 -2.50 -34.68
N ILE A 377 -4.53 -2.95 -33.50
CA ILE A 377 -5.23 -4.23 -33.34
C ILE A 377 -6.56 -4.24 -34.09
N ILE A 378 -7.39 -3.20 -33.95
CA ILE A 378 -8.70 -3.14 -34.61
C ILE A 378 -8.54 -3.20 -36.14
N ILE A 379 -7.66 -2.37 -36.69
CA ILE A 379 -7.41 -2.33 -38.15
C ILE A 379 -6.84 -3.67 -38.61
N SER A 380 -5.92 -4.26 -37.85
CA SER A 380 -5.37 -5.58 -38.16
C SER A 380 -6.46 -6.65 -38.19
N VAL A 381 -7.29 -6.75 -37.14
CA VAL A 381 -8.38 -7.75 -37.05
C VAL A 381 -9.38 -7.59 -38.20
N LEU A 382 -9.79 -6.36 -38.51
CA LEU A 382 -10.67 -6.09 -39.65
C LEU A 382 -10.00 -6.48 -40.97
N SER A 383 -8.71 -6.18 -41.12
CA SER A 383 -7.95 -6.55 -42.32
C SER A 383 -7.84 -8.06 -42.48
N PHE A 384 -7.61 -8.81 -41.40
CA PHE A 384 -7.65 -10.28 -41.42
C PHE A 384 -9.05 -10.78 -41.79
N GLY A 385 -10.11 -10.22 -41.21
CA GLY A 385 -11.49 -10.57 -41.53
C GLY A 385 -11.82 -10.37 -43.02
N VAL A 386 -11.44 -9.22 -43.59
CA VAL A 386 -11.59 -8.95 -45.02
C VAL A 386 -10.79 -9.94 -45.85
N ALA A 387 -9.53 -10.21 -45.48
CA ALA A 387 -8.65 -11.11 -46.20
C ALA A 387 -9.21 -12.55 -46.24
N PHE A 388 -9.87 -13.01 -45.17
CA PHE A 388 -10.57 -14.30 -45.13
C PHE A 388 -11.88 -14.31 -45.91
N LEU A 389 -12.60 -13.20 -45.99
CA LEU A 389 -13.84 -13.09 -46.76
C LEU A 389 -13.61 -12.90 -48.27
N SER A 390 -12.43 -12.39 -48.67
CA SER A 390 -12.00 -12.23 -50.06
C SER A 390 -11.39 -13.50 -50.68
N LEU A 391 -11.43 -14.60 -49.94
CA LEU A 391 -10.87 -15.92 -50.26
C LEU A 391 -11.97 -16.82 -50.81
#